data_AF-A0A1F4FHN2-F1
#
_entry.id   AF-A0A1F4FHN2-F1
#
_cell.length_a   1.000
_cell.length_b   1.000
_cell.length_c   1.000
_cell.angle_alpha   90.00
_cell.angle_beta   90.00
_cell.angle_gamma   90.00
#
_symmetry.space_group_name_H-M   'P 1'
#
loop_
_entity.id
_entity.type
_entity.pdbx_description
1 polymer ?
#
loop_
_entity_poly.entity_id
_entity_poly.type
_entity_poly.pdbx_seq_one_letter_code
_entity_poly.pdbx_strand_id
1 'polypeptide(L)'
;MQCAFVDGELDQAEWARVAARLQQDEGLRAQVCGIRAVKDLVQNAYAQPAVAPRAPLRGTRWAAIAAVCLLSVAAGWLGRSAWSPEAIELERALTAGATLREIVGDRILVHVSTSRRETIATALDEIEDVLRAASRDGRWLRVEVVANSSGLDMLRSDVAPFPERLAALRAAYPGVTLVACNQSIDRLREKGVVVRLLPGVEVAPSALDQVVKRLQGGWAYVRA
;
A
#
# COMPACT_ATOMS: atom_id res chain seq x y z
N MET A 1 -10.91 -8.56 -51.83
CA MET A 1 -10.26 -7.33 -52.34
C MET A 1 -11.25 -6.27 -52.83
N GLN A 2 -12.36 -6.62 -53.48
CA GLN A 2 -13.35 -5.64 -53.98
C GLN A 2 -14.01 -4.80 -52.88
N CYS A 3 -14.42 -5.40 -51.75
CA CYS A 3 -14.97 -4.66 -50.60
C CYS A 3 -13.93 -3.72 -50.00
N ALA A 4 -12.68 -4.18 -49.80
CA ALA A 4 -11.58 -3.33 -49.33
C ALA A 4 -11.30 -2.13 -50.25
N PHE A 5 -11.46 -2.28 -51.58
CA PHE A 5 -11.39 -1.15 -52.52
C PHE A 5 -12.55 -0.16 -52.36
N VAL A 6 -13.78 -0.64 -52.09
CA VAL A 6 -14.97 0.21 -51.84
C VAL A 6 -14.93 0.86 -50.46
N ASP A 7 -14.25 0.24 -49.50
CA ASP A 7 -14.08 0.73 -48.14
C ASP A 7 -12.88 1.68 -47.98
N GLY A 8 -12.00 1.75 -48.98
CA GLY A 8 -10.83 2.65 -48.96
C GLY A 8 -9.65 2.09 -48.18
N GLU A 9 -9.65 0.80 -47.88
CA GLU A 9 -8.68 0.10 -47.02
C GLU A 9 -7.46 -0.46 -47.79
N LEU A 10 -7.26 -0.05 -49.05
CA LEU A 10 -6.14 -0.50 -49.87
C LEU A 10 -5.00 0.52 -49.86
N ASP A 11 -3.76 0.01 -49.87
CA ASP A 11 -2.58 0.86 -50.05
C ASP A 11 -2.50 1.44 -51.49
N GLN A 12 -1.61 2.41 -51.71
CA GLN A 12 -1.52 3.11 -53.00
C GLN A 12 -1.14 2.17 -54.18
N ALA A 13 -0.31 1.16 -53.94
CA ALA A 13 0.16 0.23 -54.95
C ALA A 13 -0.90 -0.84 -55.28
N GLU A 14 -1.68 -1.27 -54.29
CA GLU A 14 -2.84 -2.15 -54.43
C GLU A 14 -4.00 -1.44 -55.11
N TRP A 15 -4.28 -0.20 -54.72
CA TRP A 15 -5.30 0.62 -55.34
C TRP A 15 -5.04 0.81 -56.84
N ALA A 16 -3.81 1.15 -57.22
CA ALA A 16 -3.43 1.31 -58.63
C ALA A 16 -3.62 0.02 -59.44
N ARG A 17 -3.29 -1.14 -58.86
CA ARG A 17 -3.49 -2.45 -59.49
C ARG A 17 -4.98 -2.77 -59.69
N VAL A 18 -5.82 -2.48 -58.69
CA VAL A 18 -7.28 -2.71 -58.79
C VAL A 18 -7.93 -1.72 -59.76
N ALA A 19 -7.50 -0.45 -59.77
CA ALA A 19 -7.98 0.57 -60.70
C ALA A 19 -7.65 0.24 -62.16
N ALA A 20 -6.44 -0.25 -62.45
CA ALA A 20 -6.07 -0.71 -63.79
C ALA A 20 -6.93 -1.89 -64.25
N ARG A 21 -7.23 -2.83 -63.35
CA ARG A 21 -8.06 -4.01 -63.64
C ARG A 21 -9.52 -3.65 -63.87
N LEU A 22 -10.04 -2.65 -63.17
CA LEU A 22 -11.39 -2.11 -63.37
C LEU A 22 -11.60 -1.46 -64.74
N GLN A 23 -10.54 -0.95 -65.38
CA GLN A 23 -10.63 -0.41 -66.74
C GLN A 23 -10.77 -1.49 -67.81
N GLN A 24 -10.30 -2.71 -67.53
CA GLN A 24 -10.25 -3.80 -68.50
C GLN A 24 -11.39 -4.80 -68.35
N ASP A 25 -11.99 -4.90 -67.16
CA ASP A 25 -13.01 -5.91 -66.84
C ASP A 25 -14.35 -5.25 -66.51
N GLU A 26 -15.31 -5.37 -67.43
CA GLU A 26 -16.66 -4.82 -67.26
C GLU A 26 -17.44 -5.51 -66.13
N GLY A 27 -17.22 -6.81 -65.93
CA GLY A 27 -17.88 -7.59 -64.89
C GLY A 27 -17.42 -7.17 -63.50
N LEU A 28 -16.11 -6.95 -63.33
CA LEU A 28 -15.53 -6.42 -62.10
C LEU A 28 -16.06 -5.02 -61.77
N ARG A 29 -16.21 -4.17 -62.80
CA ARG A 29 -16.74 -2.82 -62.67
C ARG A 29 -18.21 -2.82 -62.23
N ALA A 30 -19.03 -3.70 -62.80
CA ALA A 30 -20.42 -3.88 -62.39
C ALA A 30 -20.54 -4.34 -60.93
N GLN A 31 -19.70 -5.28 -60.50
CA GLN A 31 -19.66 -5.77 -59.11
C GLN A 31 -19.30 -4.65 -58.11
N VAL A 32 -18.28 -3.84 -58.42
CA VAL A 32 -17.88 -2.72 -57.55
C VAL A 32 -18.99 -1.65 -57.45
N CYS A 33 -19.68 -1.35 -58.55
CA CYS A 33 -20.85 -0.46 -58.52
C CYS A 33 -21.98 -1.02 -57.64
N GLY A 34 -22.25 -2.32 -57.72
CA GLY A 34 -23.27 -2.98 -56.87
C GLY A 34 -22.93 -2.88 -55.38
N ILE A 35 -21.67 -3.13 -55.00
CA ILE A 35 -21.23 -3.04 -53.60
C ILE A 35 -21.36 -1.59 -53.09
N ARG A 36 -20.99 -0.58 -53.89
CA ARG A 36 -21.17 0.84 -53.53
C ARG A 36 -22.65 1.19 -53.30
N ALA A 37 -23.53 0.76 -54.20
CA ALA A 37 -24.96 1.01 -54.08
C ALA A 37 -25.55 0.43 -52.77
N VAL A 38 -25.17 -0.81 -52.40
CA VAL A 38 -25.63 -1.42 -51.14
C VAL A 38 -25.10 -0.66 -49.93
N LYS A 39 -23.82 -0.26 -49.95
CA LYS A 39 -23.21 0.53 -48.87
C LYS A 39 -23.93 1.86 -48.65
N ASP A 40 -24.25 2.57 -49.73
CA ASP A 40 -24.97 3.85 -49.67
C ASP A 40 -26.39 3.68 -49.11
N LEU A 41 -27.11 2.62 -49.54
CA LEU A 41 -28.45 2.30 -49.02
C LEU A 41 -28.43 2.02 -47.51
N VAL A 42 -27.46 1.24 -47.03
CA VAL A 42 -27.31 0.93 -45.60
C VAL A 42 -26.96 2.18 -44.80
N GLN A 43 -26.00 2.99 -45.27
CA GLN A 43 -25.62 4.22 -44.57
C GLN A 43 -26.81 5.19 -44.44
N ASN A 44 -27.62 5.32 -45.50
CA ASN A 44 -28.79 6.18 -45.46
C ASN A 44 -29.86 5.65 -44.48
N ALA A 45 -30.08 4.34 -44.42
CA ALA A 45 -31.02 3.73 -43.48
C ALA A 45 -30.60 3.92 -42.01
N TYR A 46 -29.30 3.99 -41.72
CA TYR A 46 -28.77 4.19 -40.37
C TYR A 46 -28.52 5.67 -40.01
N ALA A 47 -28.59 6.60 -40.95
CA ALA A 47 -28.34 8.03 -40.71
C ALA A 47 -29.41 8.72 -39.84
N GLN A 48 -30.58 8.09 -39.65
CA GLN A 48 -31.65 8.62 -38.79
C GLN A 48 -32.15 7.57 -37.78
N PRO A 49 -31.45 7.33 -36.66
CA PRO A 49 -32.09 6.67 -35.54
C PRO A 49 -33.16 7.62 -34.98
N ALA A 50 -34.43 7.20 -35.03
CA ALA A 50 -35.51 7.94 -34.38
C ALA A 50 -35.18 8.04 -32.88
N VAL A 51 -34.84 9.25 -32.41
CA VAL A 51 -34.63 9.49 -30.99
C VAL A 51 -36.00 9.48 -30.33
N ALA A 52 -36.32 8.39 -29.63
CA ALA A 52 -37.51 8.33 -28.79
C ALA A 52 -37.47 9.48 -27.77
N PRO A 53 -38.56 10.25 -27.60
CA PRO A 53 -38.59 11.30 -26.60
C PRO A 53 -38.38 10.68 -25.22
N ARG A 54 -37.30 11.08 -24.53
CA ARG A 54 -37.04 10.65 -23.16
C ARG A 54 -38.11 11.27 -22.25
N ALA A 55 -38.91 10.43 -21.60
CA ALA A 55 -39.79 10.88 -20.54
C ALA A 55 -38.94 11.51 -19.41
N PRO A 56 -39.36 12.65 -18.82
CA PRO A 56 -38.61 13.24 -17.71
C PRO A 56 -38.64 12.27 -16.52
N LEU A 57 -37.46 11.82 -16.10
CA LEU A 57 -37.30 11.09 -14.85
C LEU A 57 -37.68 12.03 -13.70
N ARG A 58 -38.82 11.75 -13.06
CA ARG A 58 -39.29 12.45 -11.86
C ARG A 58 -38.26 12.24 -10.74
N GLY A 59 -37.38 13.23 -10.54
CA GLY A 59 -36.16 13.18 -9.71
C GLY A 59 -36.36 12.94 -8.20
N THR A 60 -37.60 12.86 -7.72
CA THR A 60 -37.90 12.75 -6.29
C THR A 60 -37.63 11.34 -5.71
N ARG A 61 -37.77 10.27 -6.51
CA ARG A 61 -37.62 8.88 -6.01
C ARG A 61 -36.16 8.46 -5.86
N TRP A 62 -35.28 8.89 -6.75
CA TRP A 62 -33.85 8.57 -6.70
C TRP A 62 -33.12 9.37 -5.62
N ALA A 63 -33.53 10.62 -5.38
CA ALA A 63 -33.00 11.44 -4.28
C ALA A 63 -33.29 10.82 -2.90
N ALA A 64 -34.50 10.25 -2.73
CA ALA A 64 -34.87 9.57 -1.48
C ALA A 64 -34.05 8.29 -1.24
N ILE A 65 -33.81 7.48 -2.30
CA ILE A 65 -32.99 6.27 -2.20
C ILE A 65 -31.53 6.64 -1.87
N ALA A 66 -30.98 7.65 -2.54
CA ALA A 66 -29.61 8.12 -2.27
C ALA A 66 -29.45 8.62 -0.82
N ALA A 67 -30.44 9.34 -0.30
CA ALA A 67 -30.43 9.82 1.09
C ALA A 67 -30.45 8.65 2.10
N VAL A 68 -31.25 7.62 1.87
CA VAL A 68 -31.30 6.43 2.75
C VAL A 68 -29.98 5.65 2.71
N CYS A 69 -29.37 5.46 1.54
CA CYS A 69 -28.07 4.80 1.44
C CYS A 69 -26.98 5.56 2.20
N LEU A 70 -26.93 6.89 2.08
CA LEU A 70 -25.94 7.71 2.78
C LEU A 70 -26.14 7.67 4.31
N LEU A 71 -27.38 7.69 4.79
CA LEU A 71 -27.67 7.58 6.22
C LEU A 71 -27.28 6.21 6.78
N SER A 72 -27.53 5.12 6.05
CA SER A 72 -27.14 3.76 6.46
C SER A 72 -25.62 3.59 6.56
N VAL A 73 -24.87 4.15 5.60
CA VAL A 73 -23.39 4.13 5.64
C VAL A 73 -22.86 4.97 6.80
N ALA A 74 -23.41 6.18 7.02
CA ALA A 74 -23.02 7.02 8.14
C ALA A 74 -23.33 6.36 9.49
N ALA A 75 -24.51 5.77 9.64
CA ALA A 75 -24.93 5.05 10.85
C ALA A 75 -24.05 3.80 11.10
N GLY A 76 -23.69 3.05 10.06
CA GLY A 76 -22.74 1.95 10.16
C GLY A 76 -21.33 2.42 10.56
N TRP A 77 -20.87 3.54 10.01
CA TRP A 77 -19.57 4.13 10.35
C TRP A 77 -19.52 4.65 11.79
N LEU A 78 -20.58 5.30 12.27
CA LEU A 78 -20.69 5.78 13.65
C LEU A 78 -20.88 4.62 14.64
N GLY A 79 -21.74 3.65 14.29
CA GLY A 79 -22.03 2.45 15.10
C GLY A 79 -20.87 1.47 15.22
N ARG A 80 -19.92 1.46 14.28
CA ARG A 80 -18.70 0.62 14.37
C ARG A 80 -17.93 0.83 15.68
N SER A 81 -17.98 2.06 16.20
CA SER A 81 -17.32 2.43 17.46
C SER A 81 -17.94 1.77 18.70
N ALA A 82 -19.21 1.39 18.63
CA ALA A 82 -19.91 0.71 19.71
C ALA A 82 -19.71 -0.81 19.70
N TRP A 83 -19.34 -1.42 18.56
CA TRP A 83 -19.25 -2.87 18.40
C TRP A 83 -17.83 -3.43 18.34
N SER A 84 -16.81 -2.60 18.07
CA SER A 84 -15.41 -3.05 17.98
C SER A 84 -14.42 -2.06 18.61
N PRO A 85 -14.41 -1.90 19.95
CA PRO A 85 -13.48 -1.00 20.63
C PRO A 85 -12.01 -1.36 20.37
N GLU A 86 -11.68 -2.65 20.27
CA GLU A 86 -10.31 -3.16 20.05
C GLU A 86 -9.72 -2.79 18.67
N ALA A 87 -10.57 -2.72 17.62
CA ALA A 87 -10.11 -2.39 16.27
C ALA A 87 -9.75 -0.89 16.14
N ILE A 88 -10.47 -0.02 16.86
CA ILE A 88 -10.19 1.42 16.90
C ILE A 88 -8.93 1.72 17.71
N GLU A 89 -8.66 0.97 18.79
CA GLU A 89 -7.41 1.06 19.52
C GLU A 89 -6.21 0.64 18.67
N LEU A 90 -6.33 -0.44 17.88
CA LEU A 90 -5.26 -0.88 16.99
C LEU A 90 -4.99 0.16 15.88
N GLU A 91 -6.04 0.71 15.26
CA GLU A 91 -5.89 1.74 14.22
C GLU A 91 -5.30 3.04 14.79
N ARG A 92 -5.71 3.46 16.00
CA ARG A 92 -5.08 4.59 16.72
C ARG A 92 -3.65 4.28 17.13
N ALA A 93 -3.33 3.09 17.62
CA ALA A 93 -1.96 2.72 17.97
C ALA A 93 -1.04 2.75 16.75
N LEU A 94 -1.56 2.33 15.58
CA LEU A 94 -0.83 2.34 14.31
C LEU A 94 -0.70 3.76 13.71
N THR A 95 -1.67 4.66 13.91
CA THR A 95 -1.71 6.00 13.29
C THR A 95 -1.27 7.15 14.20
N ALA A 96 -1.47 7.05 15.51
CA ALA A 96 -1.24 8.14 16.45
C ALA A 96 0.16 8.17 17.06
N GLY A 97 0.99 7.13 16.87
CA GLY A 97 2.30 7.08 17.52
C GLY A 97 2.13 7.12 19.04
N ALA A 98 1.53 6.06 19.60
CA ALA A 98 1.36 5.93 21.05
C ALA A 98 2.71 6.15 21.74
N THR A 99 2.73 7.07 22.72
CA THR A 99 3.94 7.28 23.53
C THR A 99 4.11 6.06 24.44
N LEU A 100 5.36 5.65 24.69
CA LEU A 100 5.66 4.47 25.50
C LEU A 100 4.99 4.48 26.88
N ARG A 101 4.71 5.68 27.39
CA ARG A 101 4.17 5.97 28.72
C ARG A 101 2.66 5.74 28.85
N GLU A 102 1.93 5.71 27.75
CA GLU A 102 0.46 5.52 27.73
C GLU A 102 0.07 4.03 27.59
N ILE A 103 1.05 3.14 27.48
CA ILE A 103 0.82 1.72 27.23
C ILE A 103 0.55 0.99 28.54
N VAL A 104 -0.65 0.41 28.63
CA VAL A 104 -1.14 -0.31 29.83
C VAL A 104 -0.70 -1.80 29.85
N GLY A 105 0.23 -2.21 28.97
CA GLY A 105 0.65 -3.60 28.81
C GLY A 105 2.07 -3.91 29.31
N ASP A 106 2.31 -5.18 29.67
CA ASP A 106 3.63 -5.68 30.12
C ASP A 106 4.55 -6.11 28.96
N ARG A 107 4.15 -5.87 27.71
CA ARG A 107 4.85 -6.30 26.50
C ARG A 107 4.79 -5.21 25.44
N ILE A 108 5.95 -4.66 25.09
CA ILE A 108 6.08 -3.50 24.20
C ILE A 108 7.07 -3.79 23.09
N LEU A 109 6.65 -3.56 21.85
CA LEU A 109 7.50 -3.58 20.67
C LEU A 109 7.76 -2.15 20.21
N VAL A 110 9.02 -1.74 20.23
CA VAL A 110 9.49 -0.45 19.72
C VAL A 110 10.15 -0.65 18.37
N HIS A 111 9.59 -0.04 17.34
CA HIS A 111 10.14 -0.10 15.99
C HIS A 111 10.90 1.19 15.68
N VAL A 112 12.22 1.07 15.49
CA VAL A 112 13.11 2.19 15.14
C VAL A 112 13.46 2.13 13.67
N SER A 113 13.05 3.17 12.93
CA SER A 113 13.23 3.23 11.46
C SER A 113 14.17 4.34 10.97
N THR A 114 14.87 5.03 11.89
CA THR A 114 15.73 6.17 11.56
C THR A 114 17.10 6.10 12.24
N SER A 115 18.15 6.53 11.54
CA SER A 115 19.51 6.71 12.08
C SER A 115 19.74 8.05 12.79
N ARG A 116 18.73 8.92 12.87
CA ARG A 116 18.88 10.23 13.52
C ARG A 116 19.20 10.06 15.00
N ARG A 117 20.34 10.62 15.42
CA ARG A 117 20.87 10.45 16.77
C ARG A 117 19.90 10.97 17.83
N GLU A 118 19.24 12.10 17.57
CA GLU A 118 18.28 12.72 18.47
C GLU A 118 17.05 11.82 18.66
N THR A 119 16.50 11.29 17.57
CA THR A 119 15.35 10.38 17.63
C THR A 119 15.68 9.08 18.36
N ILE A 120 16.87 8.51 18.12
CA ILE A 120 17.33 7.33 18.86
C ILE A 120 17.50 7.64 20.35
N ALA A 121 18.06 8.80 20.69
CA ALA A 121 18.23 9.22 22.08
C ALA A 121 16.89 9.34 22.79
N THR A 122 15.92 10.03 22.20
CA THR A 122 14.55 10.16 22.74
C THR A 122 13.90 8.79 22.93
N ALA A 123 13.99 7.89 21.94
CA ALA A 123 13.43 6.55 22.06
C ALA A 123 14.05 5.75 23.21
N LEU A 124 15.38 5.85 23.41
CA LEU A 124 16.05 5.20 24.53
C LEU A 124 15.68 5.83 25.88
N ASP A 125 15.52 7.15 25.95
CA ASP A 125 15.06 7.85 27.16
C ASP A 125 13.67 7.36 27.57
N GLU A 126 12.73 7.28 26.62
CA GLU A 126 11.38 6.78 26.86
C GLU A 126 11.35 5.31 27.27
N ILE A 127 12.13 4.44 26.61
CA ILE A 127 12.24 3.02 26.97
C ILE A 127 12.74 2.88 28.42
N GLU A 128 13.80 3.59 28.77
CA GLU A 128 14.35 3.57 30.11
C GLU A 128 13.38 4.10 31.17
N ASP A 129 12.65 5.18 30.87
CA ASP A 129 11.65 5.74 31.78
C ASP A 129 10.55 4.74 32.10
N VAL A 130 10.02 4.05 31.09
CA VAL A 130 8.96 3.05 31.30
C VAL A 130 9.49 1.81 32.01
N LEU A 131 10.70 1.35 31.69
CA LEU A 131 11.35 0.25 32.41
C LEU A 131 11.63 0.61 33.88
N ARG A 132 12.13 1.82 34.16
CA ARG A 132 12.33 2.33 35.52
C ARG A 132 11.02 2.41 36.29
N ALA A 133 9.95 2.92 35.68
CA ALA A 133 8.64 3.00 36.30
C ALA A 133 8.09 1.60 36.62
N ALA A 134 8.08 0.69 35.65
CA ALA A 134 7.64 -0.68 35.86
C ALA A 134 8.43 -1.39 36.96
N SER A 135 9.75 -1.21 37.00
CA SER A 135 10.61 -1.80 38.04
C SER A 135 10.31 -1.23 39.44
N ARG A 136 9.99 0.07 39.56
CA ARG A 136 9.58 0.68 40.84
C ARG A 136 8.24 0.12 41.33
N ASP A 137 7.34 -0.18 40.40
CA ASP A 137 6.03 -0.77 40.69
C ASP A 137 6.10 -2.30 40.92
N GLY A 138 7.27 -2.92 40.82
CA GLY A 138 7.44 -4.38 40.90
C GLY A 138 6.85 -5.16 39.72
N ARG A 139 6.57 -4.48 38.60
CA ARG A 139 6.02 -5.11 37.38
C ARG A 139 7.14 -5.56 36.46
N TRP A 140 6.95 -6.74 35.86
CA TRP A 140 7.87 -7.27 34.86
C TRP A 140 7.49 -6.82 33.45
N LEU A 141 8.27 -5.90 32.89
CA LEU A 141 8.05 -5.37 31.53
C LEU A 141 8.99 -6.04 30.53
N ARG A 142 8.44 -6.52 29.41
CA ARG A 142 9.22 -6.99 28.25
C ARG A 142 9.21 -5.93 27.17
N VAL A 143 10.39 -5.50 26.74
CA VAL A 143 10.58 -4.52 25.67
C VAL A 143 11.40 -5.15 24.57
N GLU A 144 10.90 -5.11 23.35
CA GLU A 144 11.64 -5.52 22.18
C GLU A 144 11.84 -4.33 21.26
N VAL A 145 13.09 -4.05 20.91
CA VAL A 145 13.44 -2.94 20.00
C VAL A 145 13.85 -3.54 18.67
N VAL A 146 13.02 -3.34 17.65
CA VAL A 146 13.29 -3.80 16.28
C VAL A 146 13.80 -2.64 15.45
N ALA A 147 15.01 -2.77 14.90
CA ALA A 147 15.61 -1.77 14.04
C ALA A 147 15.66 -2.25 12.58
N ASN A 148 15.21 -1.38 11.66
CA ASN A 148 15.30 -1.62 10.22
C ASN A 148 15.85 -0.40 9.48
N SER A 149 16.04 -0.55 8.16
CA SER A 149 16.44 0.53 7.26
C SER A 149 17.64 1.32 7.80
N SER A 150 17.56 2.64 7.93
CA SER A 150 18.64 3.43 8.52
C SER A 150 18.71 3.28 10.04
N GLY A 151 17.60 2.95 10.71
CA GLY A 151 17.60 2.60 12.13
C GLY A 151 18.54 1.46 12.50
N LEU A 152 18.88 0.56 11.55
CA LEU A 152 19.86 -0.50 11.75
C LEU A 152 21.23 0.02 12.23
N ASP A 153 21.59 1.27 11.90
CA ASP A 153 22.84 1.89 12.34
C ASP A 153 22.96 1.93 13.87
N MET A 154 21.84 1.97 14.61
CA MET A 154 21.87 1.94 16.07
C MET A 154 22.41 0.61 16.64
N LEU A 155 22.32 -0.48 15.88
CA LEU A 155 22.71 -1.83 16.31
C LEU A 155 24.03 -2.29 15.70
N ARG A 156 24.65 -1.45 14.85
CA ARG A 156 25.87 -1.73 14.12
C ARG A 156 27.12 -1.33 14.91
N SER A 157 28.06 -2.24 15.10
CA SER A 157 29.26 -1.99 15.93
C SER A 157 30.18 -0.89 15.38
N ASP A 158 30.11 -0.59 14.09
CA ASP A 158 30.94 0.40 13.41
C ASP A 158 30.38 1.83 13.47
N VAL A 159 29.05 2.00 13.61
CA VAL A 159 28.39 3.31 13.49
C VAL A 159 27.38 3.61 14.61
N ALA A 160 27.13 2.68 15.54
CA ALA A 160 26.15 2.89 16.60
C ALA A 160 26.44 4.17 17.41
N PRO A 161 25.45 5.06 17.58
CA PRO A 161 25.65 6.32 18.29
C PRO A 161 25.73 6.15 19.82
N PHE A 162 25.20 5.04 20.37
CA PHE A 162 25.10 4.79 21.81
C PHE A 162 25.32 3.29 22.19
N PRO A 163 26.46 2.67 21.82
CA PRO A 163 26.68 1.23 22.03
C PRO A 163 26.75 0.83 23.51
N GLU A 164 27.42 1.64 24.34
CA GLU A 164 27.55 1.38 25.78
C GLU A 164 26.19 1.51 26.49
N ARG A 165 25.38 2.48 26.08
CA ARG A 165 24.03 2.68 26.62
C ARG A 165 23.12 1.48 26.33
N LEU A 166 23.16 0.96 25.10
CA LEU A 166 22.41 -0.25 24.73
C LEU A 166 22.88 -1.49 25.50
N ALA A 167 24.19 -1.63 25.73
CA ALA A 167 24.74 -2.73 26.53
C ALA A 167 24.31 -2.62 28.00
N ALA A 168 24.40 -1.42 28.60
CA ALA A 168 23.96 -1.15 29.96
C ALA A 168 22.45 -1.40 30.13
N LEU A 169 21.64 -0.95 29.18
CA LEU A 169 20.19 -1.15 29.18
C LEU A 169 19.83 -2.65 29.23
N ARG A 170 20.45 -3.47 28.37
CA ARG A 170 20.22 -4.92 28.36
C ARG A 170 20.73 -5.63 29.60
N ALA A 171 21.86 -5.16 30.16
CA ALA A 171 22.40 -5.72 31.39
C ALA A 171 21.51 -5.40 32.60
N ALA A 172 20.95 -4.19 32.66
CA ALA A 172 20.08 -3.75 33.74
C ALA A 172 18.68 -4.40 33.67
N TYR A 173 18.17 -4.64 32.46
CA TYR A 173 16.82 -5.14 32.24
C TYR A 173 16.82 -6.40 31.36
N PRO A 174 16.74 -7.61 31.95
CA PRO A 174 16.73 -8.86 31.19
C PRO A 174 15.50 -9.03 30.27
N GLY A 175 14.46 -8.22 30.47
CA GLY A 175 13.28 -8.16 29.61
C GLY A 175 13.49 -7.38 28.31
N VAL A 176 14.67 -6.75 28.09
CA VAL A 176 14.99 -5.96 26.90
C VAL A 176 15.69 -6.82 25.84
N THR A 177 15.09 -6.89 24.66
CA THR A 177 15.66 -7.58 23.48
C THR A 177 15.88 -6.59 22.35
N LEU A 178 17.06 -6.64 21.72
CA LEU A 178 17.38 -5.83 20.54
C LEU A 178 17.37 -6.74 19.31
N VAL A 179 16.67 -6.34 18.27
CA VAL A 179 16.45 -7.16 17.08
C VAL A 179 16.79 -6.37 15.81
N ALA A 180 17.70 -6.90 15.01
CA ALA A 180 18.07 -6.36 13.71
C ALA A 180 17.26 -7.04 12.59
N CYS A 181 16.79 -6.24 11.64
CA CYS A 181 16.10 -6.72 10.45
C CYS A 181 17.09 -7.28 9.41
N ASN A 182 17.01 -8.59 9.12
CA ASN A 182 17.91 -9.24 8.17
C ASN A 182 17.81 -8.66 6.74
N GLN A 183 16.60 -8.34 6.27
CA GLN A 183 16.44 -7.64 4.98
C GLN A 183 17.20 -6.30 4.92
N SER A 184 17.34 -5.61 6.06
CA SER A 184 18.11 -4.35 6.10
C SER A 184 19.62 -4.62 6.11
N ILE A 185 20.05 -5.70 6.78
CA ILE A 185 21.44 -6.17 6.75
C ILE A 185 21.84 -6.56 5.33
N ASP A 186 21.01 -7.34 4.64
CA ASP A 186 21.30 -7.82 3.28
C ASP A 186 21.38 -6.66 2.28
N ARG A 187 20.49 -5.66 2.38
CA ARG A 187 20.57 -4.43 1.58
C ARG A 187 21.86 -3.63 1.80
N LEU A 188 22.45 -3.66 2.99
CA LEU A 188 23.74 -3.04 3.25
C LEU A 188 24.89 -3.86 2.66
N ARG A 189 24.81 -5.19 2.76
CA ARG A 189 25.80 -6.11 2.16
C ARG A 189 25.83 -5.99 0.64
N GLU A 190 24.67 -5.86 -0.01
CA GLU A 190 24.55 -5.58 -1.45
C GLU A 190 25.25 -4.29 -1.87
N LYS A 191 25.31 -3.29 -0.97
CA LYS A 191 26.04 -2.03 -1.16
C LYS A 191 27.53 -2.13 -0.80
N GLY A 192 28.03 -3.34 -0.53
CA GLY A 192 29.43 -3.57 -0.15
C GLY A 192 29.76 -3.22 1.30
N VAL A 193 28.77 -2.97 2.15
CA VAL A 193 28.98 -2.65 3.57
C VAL A 193 29.06 -3.93 4.39
N VAL A 194 30.17 -4.11 5.11
CA VAL A 194 30.34 -5.22 6.05
C VAL A 194 29.57 -4.90 7.34
N VAL A 195 28.43 -5.54 7.54
CA VAL A 195 27.60 -5.35 8.73
C VAL A 195 28.08 -6.24 9.87
N ARG A 196 28.51 -5.63 10.97
CA ARG A 196 28.78 -6.29 12.25
C ARG A 196 27.84 -5.71 13.30
N LEU A 197 27.11 -6.57 14.01
CA LEU A 197 26.14 -6.15 15.02
C LEU A 197 26.80 -6.09 16.41
N LEU A 198 26.23 -5.27 17.29
CA LEU A 198 26.60 -5.25 18.71
C LEU A 198 26.35 -6.61 19.36
N PRO A 199 27.13 -7.01 20.38
CA PRO A 199 26.97 -8.30 21.05
C PRO A 199 25.56 -8.48 21.63
N GLY A 200 24.93 -9.63 21.36
CA GLY A 200 23.61 -9.97 21.88
C GLY A 200 22.43 -9.22 21.25
N VAL A 201 22.64 -8.67 20.06
CA VAL A 201 21.54 -8.31 19.14
C VAL A 201 21.08 -9.57 18.42
N GLU A 202 19.77 -9.83 18.44
CA GLU A 202 19.14 -10.91 17.69
C GLU A 202 18.85 -10.48 16.25
N VAL A 203 18.63 -11.43 15.35
CA VAL A 203 18.31 -11.15 13.94
C VAL A 203 16.96 -11.77 13.61
N ALA A 204 16.03 -10.96 13.10
CA ALA A 204 14.75 -11.41 12.57
C ALA A 204 14.73 -11.34 11.03
N PRO A 205 13.97 -12.21 10.33
CA PRO A 205 13.89 -12.20 8.87
C PRO A 205 13.51 -10.82 8.30
N SER A 206 12.45 -10.22 8.84
CA SER A 206 12.07 -8.84 8.54
C SER A 206 11.49 -8.15 9.77
N ALA A 207 11.57 -6.82 9.80
CA ALA A 207 10.95 -6.03 10.87
C ALA A 207 9.42 -6.11 10.81
N LEU A 208 8.83 -6.15 9.62
CA LEU A 208 7.38 -6.24 9.48
C LEU A 208 6.85 -7.57 10.01
N ASP A 209 7.50 -8.69 9.67
CA ASP A 209 7.10 -10.01 10.18
C ASP A 209 7.21 -10.07 11.70
N GLN A 210 8.26 -9.45 12.25
CA GLN A 210 8.42 -9.36 13.70
C GLN A 210 7.30 -8.52 14.34
N VAL A 211 6.95 -7.38 13.75
CA VAL A 211 5.82 -6.55 14.20
C VAL A 211 4.51 -7.34 14.18
N VAL A 212 4.19 -7.99 13.07
CA VAL A 212 2.97 -8.80 12.93
C VAL A 212 2.92 -9.92 13.98
N LYS A 213 4.02 -10.66 14.14
CA LYS A 213 4.14 -11.75 15.13
C LYS A 213 3.89 -11.27 16.55
N ARG A 214 4.43 -10.11 16.92
CA ARG A 214 4.29 -9.55 18.27
C ARG A 214 2.89 -8.99 18.50
N LEU A 215 2.31 -8.30 17.51
CA LEU A 215 0.93 -7.83 17.56
C LEU A 215 -0.06 -8.98 17.76
N GLN A 216 0.09 -10.08 17.02
CA GLN A 216 -0.71 -11.30 17.21
C GLN A 216 -0.53 -11.92 18.61
N GLY A 217 0.64 -11.73 19.22
CA GLY A 217 0.93 -12.15 20.59
C GLY A 217 0.41 -11.18 21.67
N GLY A 218 -0.32 -10.12 21.31
CA GLY A 218 -0.84 -9.11 22.24
C GLY A 218 0.22 -8.15 22.78
N TRP A 219 1.25 -7.85 21.97
CA TRP A 219 2.21 -6.79 22.30
C TRP A 219 1.66 -5.44 21.87
N ALA A 220 1.92 -4.41 22.69
CA ALA A 220 1.72 -3.03 22.27
C ALA A 220 2.81 -2.62 21.28
N TYR A 221 2.46 -1.82 20.27
CA TYR A 221 3.39 -1.36 19.24
C TYR A 221 3.62 0.14 19.33
N VAL A 222 4.88 0.54 19.29
CA VAL A 222 5.34 1.93 19.23
C VAL A 222 6.28 2.09 18.07
N ARG A 223 6.19 3.22 17.38
CA ARG A 223 7.12 3.59 16.32
C ARG A 223 7.95 4.81 16.73
N ALA A 224 9.26 4.72 16.50
CA ALA A 224 10.25 5.77 16.65
C ALA A 224 10.99 6.08 15.33
#